data_AF-A0A9W4R2R8-F1
#
_entry.id   AF-A0A9W4R2R8-F1
#
_cell.length_a   1.000
_cell.length_b   1.000
_cell.length_c   1.000
_cell.angle_alpha   90.00
_cell.angle_beta   90.00
_cell.angle_gamma   90.00
#
_symmetry.space_group_name_H-M   'P 1'
#
loop_
_entity.id
_entity.type
_entity.pdbx_description
1 polymer ?
#
loop_
_entity_poly.entity_id
_entity_poly.type
_entity_poly.pdbx_seq_one_letter_code
_entity_poly.pdbx_strand_id
1 'polypeptide(L)'
;MAFKCEPFSALDSQTLFAIMRERVDVFVVEQACPYPELDDVDIADATRHLYSLNRQTVNAYARCYEKDAQYSAIGRVLVAQSQRSSGLGKQLVNEAIACCKAQWPTRDIYIGAQTYLLNFYRSFGFECVGDEYLEDGIPHQDMILKQ
;
A
#
# COMPACT_ATOMS: atom_id res chain seq x y z
N MET A 1 -15.53 8.39 -5.18
CA MET A 1 -14.32 8.55 -6.02
C MET A 1 -14.02 7.19 -6.63
N ALA A 2 -13.59 7.12 -7.89
CA ALA A 2 -13.25 5.84 -8.52
C ALA A 2 -11.79 5.49 -8.21
N PHE A 3 -11.53 4.23 -7.87
CA PHE A 3 -10.19 3.66 -7.82
C PHE A 3 -9.81 3.13 -9.20
N LYS A 4 -8.53 3.26 -9.53
CA LYS A 4 -7.89 2.59 -10.68
C LYS A 4 -6.81 1.66 -10.16
N CYS A 5 -6.63 0.53 -10.82
CA CYS A 5 -5.63 -0.46 -10.48
C CYS A 5 -4.90 -0.88 -11.76
N GLU A 6 -3.65 -0.43 -11.93
CA GLU A 6 -2.93 -0.51 -13.20
C GLU A 6 -1.49 -1.00 -12.99
N PRO A 7 -0.90 -1.75 -13.95
CA PRO A 7 0.54 -2.02 -13.95
C PRO A 7 1.34 -0.74 -14.19
N PHE A 8 2.62 -0.75 -13.83
CA PHE A 8 3.53 0.39 -14.04
C PHE A 8 3.53 0.89 -15.50
N SER A 9 3.56 -0.04 -16.46
CA SER A 9 3.59 0.26 -17.90
C SER A 9 2.31 0.94 -18.44
N ALA A 10 1.21 0.91 -17.70
CA ALA A 10 -0.04 1.57 -18.07
C ALA A 10 -0.20 2.96 -17.43
N LEU A 11 0.66 3.33 -16.49
CA LEU A 11 0.63 4.66 -15.89
C LEU A 11 1.21 5.69 -16.87
N ASP A 12 0.42 6.72 -17.19
CA ASP A 12 0.97 7.87 -17.89
C ASP A 12 1.95 8.65 -16.99
N SER A 13 2.86 9.39 -17.62
CA SER A 13 3.92 10.12 -16.89
C SER A 13 3.42 11.09 -15.82
N GLN A 14 2.24 11.70 -16.00
CA GLN A 14 1.69 12.64 -15.02
C GLN A 14 1.13 11.89 -13.81
N THR A 15 0.41 10.80 -14.05
CA THR A 15 -0.09 9.92 -12.99
C THR A 15 1.06 9.31 -12.18
N LEU A 16 2.07 8.77 -12.87
CA LEU A 16 3.26 8.21 -12.24
C LEU A 16 3.97 9.26 -11.38
N PHE A 17 4.21 10.45 -11.91
CA PHE A 17 4.84 11.54 -11.16
C PHE A 17 4.04 11.95 -9.93
N ALA A 18 2.71 12.06 -10.03
CA ALA A 18 1.85 12.41 -8.90
C ALA A 18 1.91 11.36 -7.78
N ILE A 19 1.91 10.06 -8.13
CA ILE A 19 2.04 8.95 -7.18
C ILE A 19 3.40 8.98 -6.48
N MET A 20 4.49 9.09 -7.24
CA MET A 20 5.84 9.10 -6.67
C MET A 20 6.05 10.29 -5.74
N ARG A 21 5.58 11.48 -6.14
CA ARG A 21 5.66 12.68 -5.29
C ARG A 21 4.92 12.48 -3.98
N GLU A 22 3.66 12.03 -4.02
CA GLU A 22 2.86 11.85 -2.80
C GLU A 22 3.49 10.81 -1.85
N ARG A 23 4.04 9.73 -2.41
CA ARG A 23 4.75 8.71 -1.61
C ARG A 23 5.98 9.29 -0.91
N VAL A 24 6.78 10.10 -1.61
CA VAL A 24 7.94 10.78 -1.01
C VAL A 24 7.49 11.79 0.05
N ASP A 25 6.48 12.62 -0.26
CA ASP A 25 5.96 13.61 0.67
C ASP A 25 5.45 12.98 1.97
N VAL A 26 4.79 11.81 1.90
CA VAL A 26 4.27 11.10 3.07
C VAL A 26 5.33 10.27 3.78
N PHE A 27 5.99 9.35 3.08
CA PHE A 27 6.85 8.36 3.74
C PHE A 27 8.26 8.85 4.02
N VAL A 28 8.75 9.84 3.28
CA VAL A 28 10.10 10.39 3.49
C VAL A 28 10.03 11.72 4.23
N VAL A 29 9.22 12.67 3.76
CA VAL A 29 9.19 14.04 4.30
C VAL A 29 8.35 14.14 5.57
N GLU A 30 7.07 13.76 5.53
CA GLU A 30 6.16 13.84 6.69
C GLU A 30 6.64 12.94 7.84
N GLN A 31 7.11 11.73 7.54
CA GLN A 31 7.65 10.80 8.54
C GLN A 31 9.10 11.10 8.94
N ALA A 32 9.76 12.08 8.30
CA ALA A 32 11.17 12.42 8.52
C ALA A 32 12.10 11.18 8.46
N CYS A 33 11.84 10.31 7.48
CA CYS A 33 12.44 8.99 7.36
C CYS A 33 13.23 8.89 6.03
N PRO A 34 14.55 9.12 6.05
CA PRO A 34 15.34 9.10 4.82
C PRO A 34 15.68 7.67 4.38
N TYR A 35 14.95 7.17 3.37
CA TYR A 35 15.25 5.89 2.72
C TYR A 35 14.95 5.93 1.21
N PRO A 36 15.42 4.94 0.42
CA PRO A 36 15.07 4.82 -0.98
C PRO A 36 13.58 4.44 -1.16
N GLU A 37 12.70 5.44 -1.29
CA GLU A 37 11.25 5.21 -1.41
C GLU A 37 10.84 4.49 -2.71
N LEU A 38 11.54 4.79 -3.80
CA LEU A 38 11.33 4.16 -5.10
C LEU A 38 12.25 2.94 -5.22
N ASP A 39 11.67 1.79 -5.55
CA ASP A 39 12.37 0.50 -5.62
C ASP A 39 11.98 -0.29 -6.88
N ASP A 40 12.69 -1.37 -7.16
CA ASP A 40 12.45 -2.20 -8.35
C ASP A 40 11.11 -2.97 -8.28
N VAL A 41 10.45 -3.03 -7.11
CA VAL A 41 9.12 -3.62 -6.98
C VAL A 41 8.09 -2.77 -7.72
N ASP A 42 8.30 -1.45 -7.83
CA ASP A 42 7.41 -0.56 -8.58
C ASP A 42 7.29 -0.97 -10.05
N ILE A 43 8.40 -1.38 -10.68
CA ILE A 43 8.44 -1.64 -12.12
C ILE A 43 8.23 -3.12 -12.48
N ALA A 44 8.07 -4.00 -11.49
CA ALA A 44 7.84 -5.42 -11.74
C ALA A 44 6.48 -5.64 -12.45
N ASP A 45 6.45 -6.52 -13.44
CA ASP A 45 5.27 -6.78 -14.29
C ASP A 45 4.01 -7.19 -13.50
N ALA A 46 4.23 -7.91 -12.38
CA ALA A 46 3.16 -8.38 -11.51
C ALA A 46 2.64 -7.29 -10.55
N THR A 47 3.37 -6.19 -10.37
CA THR A 47 2.95 -5.11 -9.48
C THR A 47 1.76 -4.36 -10.04
N ARG A 48 0.84 -3.99 -9.14
CA ARG A 48 -0.31 -3.13 -9.43
C ARG A 48 -0.30 -1.92 -8.52
N HIS A 49 -0.52 -0.78 -9.13
CA HIS A 49 -0.68 0.49 -8.46
C HIS A 49 -2.17 0.79 -8.36
N LEU A 50 -2.69 0.73 -7.13
CA LEU A 50 -4.07 1.05 -6.81
C LEU A 50 -4.11 2.49 -6.33
N TYR A 51 -4.89 3.34 -6.99
CA TYR A 51 -4.89 4.76 -6.69
C TYR A 51 -6.22 5.43 -6.97
N SER A 52 -6.45 6.56 -6.31
CA SER A 52 -7.53 7.49 -6.65
C SER A 52 -6.96 8.90 -6.78
N LEU A 53 -7.30 9.59 -7.86
CA LEU A 53 -6.89 10.96 -8.12
C LEU A 53 -8.07 11.92 -8.08
N ASN A 54 -7.80 13.15 -7.65
CA ASN A 54 -8.59 14.32 -8.02
C ASN A 54 -7.68 15.24 -8.85
N ARG A 55 -7.95 15.30 -10.18
CA ARG A 55 -7.04 15.92 -11.14
C ARG A 55 -5.65 15.28 -11.07
N GLN A 56 -4.64 16.02 -10.60
CA GLN A 56 -3.25 15.56 -10.43
C GLN A 56 -2.84 15.41 -8.96
N THR A 57 -3.83 15.39 -8.06
CA THR A 57 -3.61 15.17 -6.62
C THR A 57 -4.04 13.75 -6.27
N VAL A 58 -3.15 13.00 -5.62
CA VAL A 58 -3.45 11.66 -5.12
C VAL A 58 -4.34 11.82 -3.89
N ASN A 59 -5.49 11.16 -3.87
CA ASN A 59 -6.35 11.09 -2.68
C ASN A 59 -5.97 9.88 -1.80
N ALA A 60 -5.63 8.78 -2.45
CA ALA A 60 -5.27 7.52 -1.81
C ALA A 60 -4.42 6.68 -2.77
N TYR A 61 -3.51 5.89 -2.22
CA TYR A 61 -2.65 4.99 -2.97
C TYR A 61 -2.27 3.76 -2.14
N ALA A 62 -2.16 2.61 -2.81
CA ALA A 62 -1.52 1.41 -2.31
C ALA A 62 -0.81 0.67 -3.46
N ARG A 63 0.21 -0.10 -3.12
CA ARG A 63 0.90 -1.00 -4.04
C ARG A 63 0.54 -2.44 -3.70
N CYS A 64 0.06 -3.19 -4.67
CA CYS A 64 -0.19 -4.64 -4.56
C CYS A 64 0.88 -5.36 -5.39
N TYR A 65 1.60 -6.31 -4.79
CA TYR A 65 2.75 -6.93 -5.46
C TYR A 65 2.96 -8.39 -5.03
N GLU A 66 3.70 -9.11 -5.85
CA GLU A 66 4.18 -10.46 -5.53
C GLU A 66 5.35 -10.34 -4.55
N LYS A 67 5.23 -10.96 -3.37
CA LYS A 67 6.31 -10.99 -2.38
C LYS A 67 7.18 -12.23 -2.58
N ASP A 68 6.56 -13.40 -2.63
CA ASP A 68 7.21 -14.69 -2.88
C ASP A 68 6.18 -15.75 -3.32
N ALA A 69 6.59 -17.02 -3.35
CA ALA A 69 5.72 -18.13 -3.77
C ALA A 69 4.50 -18.34 -2.86
N GLN A 70 4.60 -17.97 -1.58
CA GLN A 70 3.55 -18.14 -0.57
C GLN A 70 2.71 -16.88 -0.40
N TYR A 71 3.30 -15.70 -0.60
CA TYR A 71 2.67 -14.42 -0.27
C TYR A 71 2.55 -13.45 -1.45
N SER A 72 1.39 -12.83 -1.54
CA SER A 72 1.24 -11.50 -2.13
C SER A 72 1.35 -10.46 -1.03
N ALA A 73 1.56 -9.18 -1.36
CA ALA A 73 1.69 -8.14 -0.36
C ALA A 73 1.02 -6.84 -0.76
N ILE A 74 0.56 -6.12 0.27
CA ILE A 74 0.07 -4.74 0.17
C ILE A 74 1.10 -3.85 0.87
N GLY A 75 1.53 -2.79 0.19
CA GLY A 75 2.50 -1.83 0.73
C GLY A 75 2.17 -0.41 0.33
N ARG A 76 2.91 0.55 0.89
CA ARG A 76 2.80 1.98 0.59
C ARG A 76 1.35 2.50 0.70
N VAL A 77 0.61 2.00 1.70
CA VAL A 77 -0.78 2.40 1.95
C VAL A 77 -0.78 3.84 2.47
N LEU A 78 -1.34 4.77 1.70
CA LEU A 78 -1.48 6.17 2.09
C LEU A 78 -2.84 6.73 1.72
N VAL A 79 -3.28 7.70 2.52
CA VAL A 79 -4.43 8.57 2.26
C VAL A 79 -3.96 9.99 2.46
N ALA A 80 -4.19 10.84 1.46
CA ALA A 80 -3.82 12.24 1.50
C ALA A 80 -4.38 12.92 2.75
N GLN A 81 -3.60 13.81 3.35
CA GLN A 81 -3.94 14.42 4.65
C GLN A 81 -5.34 15.07 4.65
N SER A 82 -5.70 15.74 3.54
CA SER A 82 -7.00 16.39 3.35
C SER A 82 -8.20 15.42 3.25
N GLN A 83 -7.94 14.12 3.07
CA GLN A 83 -8.94 13.06 2.92
C GLN A 83 -8.92 12.06 4.09
N ARG A 84 -8.08 12.26 5.12
CA ARG A 84 -8.06 11.41 6.32
C ARG A 84 -9.42 11.46 7.03
N SER A 85 -9.80 10.37 7.70
CA SER A 85 -11.09 10.20 8.38
C SER A 85 -12.35 10.20 7.51
N SER A 86 -12.23 10.24 6.18
CA SER A 86 -13.37 10.15 5.23
C SER A 86 -13.89 8.72 5.00
N GLY A 87 -13.23 7.72 5.57
CA GLY A 87 -13.46 6.30 5.26
C GLY A 87 -12.69 5.79 4.04
N LEU A 88 -11.98 6.67 3.30
CA LEU A 88 -11.24 6.31 2.09
C LEU A 88 -10.15 5.26 2.34
N GLY A 89 -9.50 5.28 3.51
CA GLY A 89 -8.52 4.26 3.88
C GLY A 89 -9.11 2.85 3.93
N LYS A 90 -10.37 2.70 4.41
CA LYS A 90 -11.03 1.39 4.41
C LYS A 90 -11.37 0.92 3.01
N GLN A 91 -11.82 1.83 2.15
CA GLN A 91 -12.10 1.51 0.75
C GLN A 91 -10.82 1.08 0.04
N LEU A 92 -9.73 1.84 0.20
CA LEU A 92 -8.43 1.52 -0.37
C LEU A 92 -7.95 0.12 0.00
N VAL A 93 -8.00 -0.25 1.29
CA VAL A 93 -7.54 -1.58 1.74
C VAL A 93 -8.45 -2.70 1.21
N ASN A 94 -9.76 -2.51 1.17
CA ASN A 94 -10.66 -3.50 0.57
C ASN A 94 -10.38 -3.73 -0.92
N GLU A 95 -10.14 -2.67 -1.68
CA GLU A 95 -9.76 -2.74 -3.10
C GLU A 95 -8.39 -3.40 -3.28
N ALA A 96 -7.42 -3.14 -2.40
CA ALA A 96 -6.11 -3.76 -2.43
C ALA A 96 -6.18 -5.27 -2.13
N ILE A 97 -6.99 -5.66 -1.15
CA ILE A 97 -7.28 -7.08 -0.86
C ILE A 97 -7.93 -7.73 -2.08
N ALA A 98 -8.94 -7.11 -2.68
CA ALA A 98 -9.61 -7.63 -3.87
C ALA A 98 -8.63 -7.82 -5.04
N CYS A 99 -7.73 -6.85 -5.26
CA CYS A 99 -6.66 -6.96 -6.25
C CYS A 99 -5.76 -8.17 -5.98
N CYS A 100 -5.29 -8.34 -4.73
CA CYS A 100 -4.41 -9.46 -4.38
C CYS A 100 -5.11 -10.82 -4.54
N LYS A 101 -6.37 -10.93 -4.11
CA LYS A 101 -7.17 -12.16 -4.27
C LYS A 101 -7.43 -12.51 -5.74
N ALA A 102 -7.66 -11.51 -6.58
CA ALA A 102 -7.89 -11.73 -8.00
C ALA A 102 -6.61 -12.14 -8.74
N GLN A 103 -5.47 -11.52 -8.42
CA GLN A 103 -4.22 -11.74 -9.13
C GLN A 103 -3.41 -12.92 -8.60
N TRP A 104 -3.47 -13.20 -7.30
CA TRP A 104 -2.78 -14.29 -6.64
C TRP A 104 -3.73 -15.07 -5.70
N PRO A 105 -4.69 -15.85 -6.25
CA PRO A 105 -5.76 -16.48 -5.48
C PRO A 105 -5.30 -17.58 -4.51
N THR A 106 -4.07 -18.07 -4.65
CA THR A 106 -3.51 -19.16 -3.81
C THR A 106 -2.45 -18.68 -2.83
N ARG A 107 -2.25 -17.35 -2.70
CA ARG A 107 -1.20 -16.78 -1.85
C ARG A 107 -1.82 -15.93 -0.76
N ASP A 108 -1.42 -16.13 0.48
CA ASP A 108 -1.86 -15.26 1.57
C ASP A 108 -1.40 -13.81 1.33
N ILE A 109 -2.07 -12.84 1.97
CA ILE A 109 -1.77 -11.41 1.80
C ILE A 109 -0.97 -10.93 3.00
N TYR A 110 0.24 -10.45 2.73
CA TYR A 110 1.18 -9.93 3.72
C TYR A 110 1.14 -8.40 3.78
N ILE A 111 1.28 -7.84 4.97
CA ILE A 111 1.49 -6.40 5.19
C ILE A 111 2.42 -6.15 6.37
N GLY A 112 3.44 -5.32 6.16
CA GLY A 112 4.20 -4.72 7.27
C GLY A 112 3.44 -3.50 7.78
N ALA A 113 2.83 -3.60 8.96
CA ALA A 113 1.96 -2.56 9.50
C ALA A 113 2.65 -1.79 10.62
N GLN A 114 2.58 -0.45 10.58
CA GLN A 114 2.93 0.38 11.74
C GLN A 114 2.05 -0.03 12.93
N THR A 115 2.63 -0.17 14.12
CA THR A 115 1.94 -0.82 15.26
C THR A 115 0.68 -0.08 15.71
N TYR A 116 0.62 1.24 15.51
CA TYR A 116 -0.61 2.01 15.79
C TYR A 116 -1.78 1.70 14.84
N LEU A 117 -1.52 1.07 13.69
CA LEU A 117 -2.52 0.66 12.69
C LEU A 117 -2.95 -0.82 12.80
N LEU A 118 -2.43 -1.58 13.77
CA LEU A 118 -2.77 -3.02 13.88
C LEU A 118 -4.27 -3.25 14.02
N ASN A 119 -4.97 -2.45 14.84
CA ASN A 119 -6.43 -2.58 15.00
C ASN A 119 -7.19 -2.22 13.73
N PHE A 120 -6.64 -1.31 12.92
CA PHE A 120 -7.21 -0.99 11.62
C PHE A 120 -7.12 -2.20 10.67
N TYR A 121 -5.95 -2.82 10.54
CA TYR A 121 -5.79 -3.99 9.69
C TYR A 121 -6.51 -5.25 10.21
N ARG A 122 -6.58 -5.44 11.54
CA ARG A 122 -7.40 -6.50 12.16
C ARG A 122 -8.87 -6.40 11.77
N SER A 123 -9.39 -5.20 11.50
CA SER A 123 -10.78 -5.04 11.05
C SER A 123 -11.07 -5.64 9.66
N PHE A 124 -10.04 -5.99 8.89
CA PHE A 124 -10.14 -6.71 7.62
C PHE A 124 -9.79 -8.20 7.74
N GLY A 125 -9.47 -8.68 8.95
CA GLY A 125 -9.08 -10.07 9.21
C GLY A 125 -7.58 -10.34 9.16
N PHE A 126 -6.72 -9.32 9.09
CA PHE A 126 -5.29 -9.52 9.24
C PHE A 126 -4.94 -9.92 10.68
N GLU A 127 -4.06 -10.90 10.82
CA GLU A 127 -3.54 -11.38 12.10
C GLU A 127 -2.04 -11.05 12.21
N CYS A 128 -1.59 -10.62 13.39
CA CYS A 128 -0.18 -10.33 13.63
C CYS A 128 0.65 -11.62 13.60
N VAL A 129 1.85 -11.54 13.01
CA VAL A 129 2.81 -12.64 12.93
C VAL A 129 4.17 -12.14 13.36
N GLY A 130 4.86 -12.94 14.17
CA GLY A 130 6.16 -12.55 14.73
C GLY A 130 6.07 -11.41 15.75
N ASP A 131 7.23 -10.93 16.15
CA ASP A 131 7.38 -9.86 17.13
C ASP A 131 7.41 -8.48 16.48
N GLU A 132 7.19 -7.44 17.28
CA GLU A 132 7.38 -6.04 16.87
C GLU A 132 8.86 -5.78 16.54
N TYR A 133 9.10 -4.99 15.49
CA TYR A 133 10.43 -4.55 15.07
C TYR A 133 10.42 -3.06 14.72
N LEU A 134 11.62 -2.47 14.62
CA LEU A 134 11.79 -1.11 14.14
C LEU A 134 12.16 -1.14 12.65
N GLU A 135 11.38 -0.46 11.83
CA GLU A 135 11.72 -0.13 10.45
C GLU A 135 11.95 1.38 10.41
N ASP A 136 13.21 1.77 10.17
CA ASP A 136 13.67 3.16 10.16
C ASP A 136 13.24 3.99 11.39
N GLY A 137 13.24 3.35 12.57
CA GLY A 137 12.89 3.96 13.85
C GLY A 137 11.38 4.01 14.13
N ILE A 138 10.55 3.51 13.22
CA ILE A 138 9.10 3.42 13.39
C ILE A 138 8.73 1.97 13.79
N PRO A 139 7.98 1.78 14.88
CA PRO A 139 7.50 0.45 15.28
C PRO A 139 6.55 -0.17 14.26
N HIS A 140 6.92 -1.36 13.79
CA HIS A 140 6.18 -2.17 12.84
C HIS A 140 5.97 -3.59 13.37
N GLN A 141 4.91 -4.24 12.89
CA GLN A 141 4.70 -5.67 13.07
C GLN A 141 4.06 -6.24 11.82
N ASP A 142 4.52 -7.42 11.43
CA ASP A 142 3.99 -8.12 10.27
C ASP A 142 2.59 -8.64 10.54
N MET A 143 1.75 -8.60 9.51
CA MET A 143 0.43 -9.17 9.55
C MET A 143 0.10 -9.96 8.28
N ILE A 144 -0.71 -10.99 8.44
CA ILE A 144 -1.14 -11.88 7.36
C ILE A 144 -2.66 -11.98 7.34
N LEU A 145 -3.24 -11.84 6.16
CA LEU A 145 -4.63 -12.20 5.87
C LEU A 145 -4.61 -13.49 5.04
N LYS A 146 -5.15 -14.57 5.62
CA LYS A 146 -5.26 -15.86 4.94
C LYS A 146 -6.34 -15.82 3.86
N GLN A 147 -6.08 -16.46 2.71
CA GLN A 147 -7.05 -16.56 1.61
C GLN A 147 -7.94 -17.80 1.71
#